data_AF-A0A0B2AS57-F1
#
_entry.id   AF-A0A0B2AS57-F1
#
_cell.length_a   1.000
_cell.length_b   1.000
_cell.length_c   1.000
_cell.angle_alpha   90.00
_cell.angle_beta   90.00
_cell.angle_gamma   90.00
#
_symmetry.space_group_name_H-M   'P 1'
#
loop_
_entity.id
_entity.type
_entity.pdbx_description
1 polymer ?
#
loop_
_entity_poly.entity_id
_entity_poly.type
_entity_poly.pdbx_seq_one_letter_code
_entity_poly.pdbx_strand_id
1 'polypeptide(L)' 'SSPASGTHESYGPIRAAWQSTGFERGVLGYPTSEVYTVPGGTAQNYQGGKITDINGTITITHP' A
#
# COMPACT_ATOMS: atom_id res chain seq x y z
N SER A 1 -12.27 -0.68 -22.84
CA SER A 1 -11.02 0.07 -22.62
C SER A 1 -10.92 0.38 -21.14
N SER A 2 -10.13 -0.39 -20.42
CA SER A 2 -9.91 -0.18 -18.99
C SER A 2 -9.16 1.14 -18.81
N PRO A 3 -9.59 2.08 -17.95
CA PRO A 3 -8.80 3.27 -17.70
C PRO A 3 -7.51 2.86 -16.97
N ALA A 4 -6.41 2.85 -17.72
CA ALA A 4 -5.07 2.58 -17.24
C ALA A 4 -4.45 3.79 -16.52
N SER A 5 -5.22 4.55 -15.74
CA SER A 5 -4.72 5.79 -15.14
C SER A 5 -5.47 6.14 -13.86
N GLY A 6 -4.83 5.96 -12.71
CA GLY A 6 -5.03 6.88 -11.57
C GLY A 6 -5.20 6.27 -10.18
N THR A 7 -5.73 5.05 -10.05
CA THR A 7 -5.99 4.43 -8.75
C THR A 7 -5.22 3.13 -8.66
N HIS A 8 -4.02 3.18 -8.10
CA HIS A 8 -3.32 1.94 -7.77
C HIS A 8 -4.13 1.22 -6.70
N GLU A 9 -4.62 0.02 -7.03
CA GLU A 9 -5.46 -0.70 -6.08
C GLU A 9 -4.57 -1.27 -4.96
N SER A 10 -4.98 -1.04 -3.72
CA SER A 10 -4.48 -1.79 -2.56
C SER A 10 -5.42 -2.95 -2.33
N TYR A 11 -4.88 -4.15 -2.11
CA TYR A 11 -5.68 -5.35 -1.78
C TYR A 11 -5.09 -6.11 -0.59
N GLY A 12 -5.87 -7.06 -0.07
CA GLY A 12 -5.44 -7.94 1.02
C GLY A 12 -5.09 -7.19 2.32
N PRO A 13 -4.10 -7.68 3.08
CA PRO A 13 -3.75 -7.11 4.38
C PRO A 13 -3.08 -5.73 4.26
N ILE A 14 -2.45 -5.42 3.12
CA ILE A 14 -1.93 -4.07 2.80
C ILE A 14 -3.07 -3.04 2.76
N ARG A 15 -4.20 -3.37 2.13
CA ARG A 15 -5.38 -2.51 2.10
C ARG A 15 -5.95 -2.25 3.50
N ALA A 16 -6.01 -3.30 4.34
CA ALA A 16 -6.49 -3.18 5.71
C ALA A 16 -5.57 -2.28 6.57
N ALA A 17 -4.25 -2.39 6.36
CA ALA A 17 -3.28 -1.51 6.99
C ALA A 17 -3.44 -0.06 6.55
N TRP A 18 -3.56 0.18 5.24
CA TRP A 18 -3.79 1.53 4.69
C TRP A 18 -5.10 2.14 5.20
N GLN A 19 -6.17 1.34 5.30
CA GLN A 19 -7.42 1.74 5.93
C GLN A 19 -7.22 2.21 7.38
N SER A 20 -6.43 1.47 8.16
CA SER A 20 -6.12 1.81 9.57
C SER A 20 -5.38 3.15 9.68
N THR A 21 -4.59 3.53 8.68
CA THR A 21 -3.89 4.84 8.65
C THR A 21 -4.78 6.02 8.28
N GLY A 22 -6.03 5.79 7.85
CA GLY A 22 -6.95 6.82 7.36
C GLY A 22 -7.03 6.93 5.84
N PHE A 23 -6.64 5.88 5.11
CA PHE A 23 -6.60 5.85 3.64
C PHE A 23 -5.81 7.03 3.05
N GLU A 24 -6.30 7.61 1.97
CA GLU A 24 -5.74 8.78 1.28
C GLU A 24 -5.70 10.05 2.12
N ARG A 25 -6.50 10.13 3.19
CA ARG A 25 -6.51 11.24 4.14
C ARG A 25 -5.54 11.01 5.30
N GLY A 26 -4.92 9.83 5.35
CA GLY A 26 -4.00 9.39 6.37
C GLY A 26 -2.56 9.85 6.12
N VAL A 27 -1.66 9.45 7.02
CA VAL A 27 -0.22 9.78 6.96
C VAL A 27 0.48 9.24 5.70
N LEU A 28 -0.06 8.19 5.08
CA LEU A 28 0.49 7.60 3.86
C LEU A 28 0.00 8.27 2.58
N GLY A 29 -1.18 8.90 2.58
CA GLY A 29 -1.78 9.46 1.37
C GLY A 29 -2.16 8.40 0.33
N TYR A 30 -2.09 8.77 -0.94
CA TYR A 30 -2.47 7.89 -2.06
C TYR A 30 -1.38 6.85 -2.37
N PRO A 31 -1.77 5.66 -2.88
CA PRO A 31 -0.83 4.67 -3.36
C PRO A 31 -0.12 5.18 -4.64
N THR A 32 1.21 5.04 -4.67
CA THR A 32 2.10 5.47 -5.76
C THR A 32 2.68 4.30 -6.54
N SER A 33 2.43 3.07 -6.11
CA SER A 33 2.61 1.86 -6.93
C SER A 33 1.43 0.89 -6.80
N GLU A 34 1.29 -0.04 -7.73
CA GLU A 34 0.52 -1.26 -7.51
C GLU A 34 1.16 -2.09 -6.38
N VAL A 35 0.44 -3.06 -5.84
CA VAL A 35 1.04 -4.05 -4.93
C VAL A 35 2.00 -4.93 -5.73
N TYR A 36 3.24 -5.02 -5.28
CA TYR A 36 4.31 -5.80 -5.91
C TYR A 36 4.90 -6.82 -4.94
N THR A 37 5.44 -7.91 -5.49
CA THR A 37 6.07 -8.97 -4.70
C THR A 37 7.45 -8.54 -4.19
N VAL A 38 7.74 -8.87 -2.94
CA VAL A 38 9.05 -8.68 -2.30
C VAL A 38 9.50 -9.99 -1.65
N PRO A 39 10.80 -10.15 -1.33
CA PRO A 39 11.26 -11.32 -0.59
C PRO A 39 10.48 -11.48 0.73
N GLY A 40 9.72 -12.57 0.84
CA GLY A 40 8.90 -12.87 2.03
C GLY A 40 7.47 -12.34 1.99
N GLY A 41 7.01 -11.68 0.92
CA GLY A 41 5.60 -11.29 0.79
C GLY A 41 5.33 -10.23 -0.27
N THR A 42 4.56 -9.21 0.08
CA THR A 42 4.12 -8.15 -0.85
C THR A 42 4.33 -6.76 -0.26
N ALA A 43 4.41 -5.76 -1.12
CA ALA A 43 4.62 -4.37 -0.73
C ALA A 43 3.87 -3.42 -1.64
N GLN A 44 3.58 -2.22 -1.14
CA GLN A 44 3.01 -1.14 -1.91
C GLN A 44 3.58 0.20 -1.46
N ASN A 45 3.91 1.06 -2.41
CA ASN A 45 4.38 2.41 -2.15
C ASN A 45 3.20 3.38 -2.06
N TYR A 46 3.34 4.36 -1.19
CA TYR A 46 2.39 5.44 -0.94
C TYR A 46 3.12 6.79 -0.98
N GLN A 47 2.38 7.89 -1.07
CA GLN A 47 2.97 9.23 -1.12
C GLN A 47 3.81 9.56 0.12
N GLY A 48 3.35 9.13 1.29
CA GLY A 48 3.98 9.37 2.58
C GLY A 48 4.78 8.19 3.12
N GLY A 49 5.03 7.15 2.33
CA GLY A 49 5.75 5.97 2.82
C GLY A 49 5.53 4.70 2.01
N LYS A 50 5.64 3.55 2.67
CA LYS A 50 5.35 2.23 2.08
C LYS A 50 4.70 1.33 3.12
N ILE A 51 3.90 0.38 2.66
CA ILE A 51 3.41 -0.73 3.47
C ILE A 51 4.00 -2.01 2.90
N THR A 52 4.53 -2.86 3.77
CA THR A 52 5.01 -4.20 3.42
C THR A 52 4.30 -5.25 4.27
N ASP A 53 3.76 -6.27 3.63
CA ASP A 53 3.29 -7.50 4.24
C ASP A 53 4.35 -8.59 4.05
N ILE A 54 5.03 -8.99 5.13
CA ILE A 54 6.11 -9.98 5.07
C ILE A 54 5.75 -11.14 6.02
N ASN A 55 5.46 -12.32 5.47
CA ASN A 55 4.96 -13.49 6.21
C ASN A 55 3.76 -13.16 7.14
N GLY A 56 2.84 -12.29 6.71
CA GLY A 56 1.69 -11.83 7.49
C GLY A 56 2.00 -10.71 8.50
N THR A 57 3.24 -10.23 8.54
CA THR A 57 3.63 -9.07 9.36
C THR A 57 3.51 -7.80 8.53
N ILE A 58 2.55 -6.95 8.91
CA ILE A 58 2.37 -5.64 8.31
C ILE A 58 3.33 -4.64 8.94
N THR A 59 4.17 -4.03 8.10
CA THR A 59 5.06 -2.94 8.48
C THR A 59 4.69 -1.71 7.67
N ILE A 60 4.34 -0.63 8.36
CA ILE A 60 4.12 0.68 7.77
C ILE A 60 5.40 1.49 8.00
N THR A 61 6.08 1.88 6.93
CA THR A 61 7.24 2.78 7.01
C THR A 61 6.85 4.13 6.46
N HIS A 62 7.03 5.18 7.25
CA HIS A 62 6.93 6.58 6.85
C HIS A 62 8.22 7.30 7.31
N PRO A 63 8.65 8.38 6.64
CA PRO A 63 9.74 9.22 7.14
C PRO A 63 9.40 9.90 8.46
#